data_AF-A0A9Q9ISZ1-F1
#
_entry.id   AF-A0A9Q9ISZ1-F1
#
_cell.length_a   1.000
_cell.length_b   1.000
_cell.length_c   1.000
_cell.angle_alpha   90.00
_cell.angle_beta   90.00
_cell.angle_gamma   90.00
#
_symmetry.space_group_name_H-M   'P 1'
#
loop_
_entity.id
_entity.type
_entity.pdbx_description
1 polymer ?
#
loop_
_entity_poly.entity_id
_entity_poly.type
_entity_poly.pdbx_seq_one_letter_code
_entity_poly.pdbx_strand_id
1 'polypeptide(L)'
;MKRSRVSTFVTGATALVLTTFAIQAPAHAQVPAGSEAAPADGQSQQYIVQFKAGADRGAALRAIGNRLGVSLTEQRQLAVGAHVITVNRRTAGLLAALQARGDVEYAEPDTQMYALSTPNDPNYPQQWDYFEPTGGMNVPGAWDLATGTGAVVAVLDTGRTSHPDLDARWLGGYDFISSSTISRDGNGRDADAQDQGDWYAAGECGQTTASNSSWHGTHVAGTIAAVANNSLGVAGIAYNARVVPVRVLGKCGGTSSDIADAIVWASGGSVAGVPANPNPAKVINMSLGGSGSCSQTYRRAISSANSRGTTVVVAAGNSNANASGFSPANCAGVVTVAALDRDGNRAFYSNYGSTVEVAAPGGEVRLETDPPGTRSTPQNGILSTLNDGATTPGNPTYTTYMGTSMAAPHVAGLVALMLSRNPSLTPTQVLAALQAHARPIPGTCSGGCGAGLVDAAATVAAV
;
A
#
# COMPACT_ATOMS: atom_id res chain seq x y z
N MET A 1 33.11 -1.49 -69.64
CA MET A 1 33.72 -2.46 -70.56
C MET A 1 33.67 -3.85 -69.93
N LYS A 2 33.23 -4.83 -70.72
CA LYS A 2 32.95 -6.24 -70.36
C LYS A 2 34.16 -6.97 -69.72
N ARG A 3 33.89 -7.87 -68.76
CA ARG A 3 34.59 -9.16 -68.45
C ARG A 3 33.82 -9.83 -67.31
N SER A 4 32.92 -10.80 -67.56
CA SER A 4 33.11 -12.23 -67.89
C SER A 4 33.72 -13.05 -66.75
N ARG A 5 32.94 -14.00 -66.20
CA ARG A 5 33.28 -15.41 -65.84
C ARG A 5 32.04 -16.06 -65.20
N VAL A 6 31.30 -16.88 -65.94
CA VAL A 6 31.39 -18.35 -66.04
C VAL A 6 30.91 -19.04 -64.76
N SER A 7 29.66 -19.52 -64.82
CA SER A 7 29.07 -20.48 -63.88
C SER A 7 29.44 -21.90 -64.27
N THR A 8 29.77 -22.74 -63.30
CA THR A 8 29.72 -24.20 -63.43
C THR A 8 29.01 -24.75 -62.20
N PHE A 9 27.97 -25.54 -62.48
CA PHE A 9 27.08 -26.21 -61.53
C PHE A 9 27.82 -27.27 -60.71
N VAL A 10 27.46 -27.38 -59.43
CA VAL A 10 27.49 -28.67 -58.71
C VAL A 10 26.13 -28.87 -58.06
N THR A 11 25.53 -30.00 -58.44
CA THR A 11 24.27 -30.58 -58.01
C THR A 11 24.32 -31.05 -56.56
N GLY A 12 23.30 -30.69 -55.79
CA GLY A 12 22.95 -31.31 -54.52
C GLY A 12 21.43 -31.36 -54.40
N ALA A 13 20.86 -32.54 -54.62
CA ALA A 13 19.43 -32.79 -54.47
C ALA A 13 19.09 -32.88 -52.97
N THR A 14 18.32 -31.93 -52.47
CA THR A 14 17.81 -31.94 -51.09
C THR A 14 16.36 -32.37 -51.10
N ALA A 15 16.09 -33.51 -50.47
CA ALA A 15 14.74 -34.05 -50.25
C ALA A 15 13.92 -33.13 -49.36
N LEU A 16 12.73 -32.77 -49.81
CA LEU A 16 11.76 -31.95 -49.10
C LEU A 16 11.00 -32.84 -48.09
N VAL A 17 11.40 -32.82 -46.82
CA VAL A 17 10.64 -33.41 -45.72
C VAL A 17 9.69 -32.34 -45.17
N LEU A 18 8.39 -32.48 -45.46
CA LEU A 18 7.35 -31.71 -44.77
C LEU A 18 7.31 -32.16 -43.31
N THR A 19 7.76 -31.29 -42.40
CA THR A 19 7.51 -31.42 -40.96
C THR A 19 6.28 -30.59 -40.61
N THR A 20 5.23 -31.25 -40.16
CA THR A 20 4.04 -30.64 -39.57
C THR A 20 4.41 -30.05 -38.21
N PHE A 21 4.40 -28.72 -38.10
CA PHE A 21 4.47 -28.05 -36.80
C PHE A 21 3.12 -28.21 -36.08
N ALA A 22 3.07 -29.06 -35.06
CA ALA A 22 2.00 -29.06 -34.08
C ALA A 22 2.17 -27.84 -33.17
N ILE A 23 1.19 -26.94 -33.16
CA ILE A 23 1.12 -25.81 -32.22
C ILE A 23 0.81 -26.41 -30.84
N GLN A 24 1.82 -26.49 -29.98
CA GLN A 24 1.61 -26.80 -28.56
C GLN A 24 1.05 -25.55 -27.87
N ALA A 25 -0.14 -25.68 -27.29
CA ALA A 25 -0.67 -24.69 -26.36
C ALA A 25 0.25 -24.59 -25.12
N PRO A 26 0.49 -23.39 -24.56
CA PRO A 26 1.34 -23.25 -23.39
C PRO A 26 0.75 -23.97 -22.18
N ALA A 27 1.59 -24.73 -21.49
CA ALA A 27 1.27 -25.38 -20.23
C ALA A 27 0.89 -24.31 -19.19
N HIS A 28 -0.30 -24.48 -18.57
CA HIS A 28 -0.71 -23.65 -17.44
C HIS A 28 0.22 -23.95 -16.26
N ALA A 29 1.01 -22.97 -15.85
CA ALA A 29 1.80 -23.05 -14.62
C ALA A 29 0.85 -23.18 -13.43
N GLN A 30 0.98 -24.27 -12.67
CA GLN A 30 0.25 -24.48 -11.43
C GLN A 30 0.71 -23.46 -10.39
N VAL A 31 -0.23 -22.67 -9.88
CA VAL A 31 -0.03 -21.79 -8.72
C VAL A 31 0.26 -22.65 -7.49
N PRO A 32 1.30 -22.37 -6.68
CA PRO A 32 1.53 -23.11 -5.45
C PRO A 32 0.40 -22.83 -4.46
N ALA A 33 -0.16 -23.89 -3.88
CA ALA A 33 -1.14 -23.80 -2.80
C ALA A 33 -0.53 -23.04 -1.60
N GLY A 34 -0.97 -21.80 -1.38
CA GLY A 34 -0.66 -21.07 -0.15
C GLY A 34 -1.22 -21.83 1.05
N SER A 35 -0.39 -22.02 2.08
CA SER A 35 -0.80 -22.65 3.33
C SER A 35 -1.73 -21.71 4.10
N GLU A 36 -3.02 -21.94 3.96
CA GLU A 36 -4.10 -21.30 4.68
C GLU A 36 -3.94 -21.52 6.20
N ALA A 37 -3.90 -20.45 6.99
CA ALA A 37 -3.96 -20.51 8.44
C ALA A 37 -5.24 -21.26 8.87
N ALA A 38 -5.10 -22.17 9.84
CA ALA A 38 -6.19 -23.06 10.21
C ALA A 38 -7.33 -22.32 10.95
N PRO A 39 -8.59 -22.37 10.49
CA PRO A 39 -9.74 -21.99 11.29
C PRO A 39 -9.83 -22.84 12.58
N ALA A 40 -10.40 -22.23 13.62
CA ALA A 40 -10.59 -22.81 14.95
C ALA A 40 -11.35 -24.16 14.93
N ASP A 41 -11.00 -25.02 15.88
CA ASP A 41 -11.47 -26.40 16.02
C ASP A 41 -13.00 -26.45 16.22
N GLY A 42 -13.72 -27.19 15.34
CA GLY A 42 -15.15 -27.49 15.50
C GLY A 42 -16.11 -27.08 14.35
N GLN A 43 -15.66 -26.41 13.29
CA GLN A 43 -16.53 -26.05 12.15
C GLN A 43 -16.57 -27.18 11.09
N SER A 44 -17.76 -27.53 10.61
CA SER A 44 -17.95 -28.44 9.47
C SER A 44 -17.42 -27.79 8.18
N GLN A 45 -16.65 -28.52 7.36
CA GLN A 45 -16.18 -28.05 6.04
C GLN A 45 -17.07 -28.58 4.91
N GLN A 46 -17.19 -27.80 3.83
CA GLN A 46 -17.93 -28.16 2.63
C GLN A 46 -16.98 -28.32 1.42
N TYR A 47 -17.33 -29.25 0.54
CA TYR A 47 -16.64 -29.54 -0.71
C TYR A 47 -17.64 -29.66 -1.85
N ILE A 48 -17.26 -29.23 -3.04
CA ILE A 48 -18.00 -29.46 -4.28
C ILE A 48 -17.35 -30.65 -4.99
N VAL A 49 -18.14 -31.70 -5.27
CA VAL A 49 -17.63 -32.95 -5.86
C VAL A 49 -18.48 -33.36 -7.06
N GLN A 50 -17.87 -33.43 -8.24
CA GLN A 50 -18.49 -34.00 -9.43
C GLN A 50 -18.10 -35.47 -9.55
N PHE A 51 -19.09 -36.36 -9.60
CA PHE A 51 -18.87 -37.78 -9.84
C PHE A 51 -19.07 -38.11 -11.33
N LYS A 52 -18.34 -39.13 -11.81
CA LYS A 52 -18.53 -39.66 -13.16
C LYS A 52 -19.90 -40.34 -13.28
N ALA A 53 -20.46 -40.34 -14.49
CA ALA A 53 -21.75 -40.97 -14.75
C ALA A 53 -21.76 -42.45 -14.32
N GLY A 54 -22.83 -42.86 -13.61
CA GLY A 54 -22.99 -44.23 -13.11
C GLY A 54 -22.22 -44.56 -11.82
N ALA A 55 -21.48 -43.60 -11.23
CA ALA A 55 -20.82 -43.81 -9.94
C ALA A 55 -21.82 -43.99 -8.79
N ASP A 56 -21.58 -44.96 -7.91
CA ASP A 56 -22.28 -45.08 -6.63
C ASP A 56 -21.67 -44.06 -5.64
N ARG A 57 -22.24 -42.85 -5.64
CA ARG A 57 -21.82 -41.74 -4.78
C ARG A 57 -21.83 -42.13 -3.30
N GLY A 58 -22.85 -42.89 -2.87
CA GLY A 58 -22.97 -43.33 -1.48
C GLY A 58 -21.84 -44.27 -1.09
N ALA A 59 -21.47 -45.23 -1.95
CA ALA A 59 -20.33 -46.10 -1.72
C ALA A 59 -19.00 -45.32 -1.74
N ALA A 60 -18.86 -44.34 -2.62
CA ALA A 60 -17.67 -43.51 -2.72
C ALA A 60 -17.41 -42.69 -1.44
N LEU A 61 -18.44 -42.01 -0.93
CA LEU A 61 -18.36 -41.22 0.30
C LEU A 61 -18.11 -42.11 1.52
N ARG A 62 -18.78 -43.27 1.63
CA ARG A 62 -18.52 -44.25 2.71
C ARG A 62 -17.09 -44.77 2.69
N ALA A 63 -16.55 -45.08 1.52
CA ALA A 63 -15.18 -45.58 1.39
C ALA A 63 -14.14 -44.56 1.85
N ILE A 64 -14.30 -43.28 1.48
CA ILE A 64 -13.42 -42.20 1.98
C ILE A 64 -13.62 -41.98 3.48
N GLY A 65 -14.88 -41.92 3.93
CA GLY A 65 -15.22 -41.74 5.33
C GLY A 65 -14.58 -42.80 6.23
N ASN A 66 -14.67 -44.07 5.84
CA ASN A 66 -14.03 -45.19 6.54
C ASN A 66 -12.50 -45.10 6.52
N ARG A 67 -11.91 -44.69 5.39
CA ARG A 67 -10.45 -44.55 5.26
C ARG A 67 -9.88 -43.44 6.13
N LEU A 68 -10.60 -42.33 6.29
CA LEU A 68 -10.13 -41.14 7.00
C LEU A 68 -10.73 -40.97 8.41
N GLY A 69 -11.65 -41.84 8.82
CA GLY A 69 -12.31 -41.76 10.12
C GLY A 69 -13.23 -40.54 10.25
N VAL A 70 -13.99 -40.23 9.19
CA VAL A 70 -14.89 -39.07 9.10
C VAL A 70 -16.24 -39.45 8.52
N SER A 71 -17.26 -38.63 8.80
CA SER A 71 -18.56 -38.75 8.14
C SER A 71 -18.67 -37.71 7.03
N LEU A 72 -18.93 -38.19 5.82
CA LEU A 72 -19.22 -37.37 4.65
C LEU A 72 -20.71 -37.49 4.33
N THR A 73 -21.39 -36.36 4.20
CA THR A 73 -22.83 -36.31 3.89
C THR A 73 -23.05 -35.46 2.65
N GLU A 74 -23.74 -36.03 1.66
CA GLU A 74 -24.23 -35.29 0.50
C GLU A 74 -25.41 -34.41 0.94
N GLN A 75 -25.31 -33.10 0.72
CA GLN A 75 -26.34 -32.13 1.10
C GLN A 75 -27.34 -31.89 -0.04
N ARG A 76 -26.81 -31.53 -1.21
CA ARG A 76 -27.61 -31.22 -2.40
C ARG A 76 -26.78 -31.36 -3.67
N GLN A 77 -27.47 -31.50 -4.79
CA GLN A 77 -26.89 -31.33 -6.12
C GLN A 77 -26.96 -29.85 -6.53
N LEU A 78 -25.89 -29.34 -7.13
CA LEU A 78 -25.81 -28.03 -7.77
C LEU A 78 -26.45 -28.09 -9.16
N ALA A 79 -26.92 -26.95 -9.66
CA ALA A 79 -27.48 -26.85 -11.01
C ALA A 79 -26.49 -27.25 -12.12
N VAL A 80 -25.19 -27.16 -11.85
CA VAL A 80 -24.09 -27.60 -12.73
C VAL A 80 -23.79 -29.10 -12.65
N GLY A 81 -24.58 -29.87 -11.89
CA GLY A 81 -24.47 -31.33 -11.80
C GLY A 81 -23.63 -31.86 -10.64
N ALA A 82 -22.73 -31.04 -10.07
CA ALA A 82 -21.87 -31.42 -8.95
C ALA A 82 -22.63 -31.49 -7.62
N HIS A 83 -22.04 -32.11 -6.60
CA HIS A 83 -22.68 -32.35 -5.31
C HIS A 83 -21.95 -31.65 -4.17
N VAL A 84 -22.70 -31.00 -3.28
CA VAL A 84 -22.16 -30.38 -2.07
C VAL A 84 -22.04 -31.46 -0.99
N ILE A 85 -20.81 -31.67 -0.51
CA ILE A 85 -20.47 -32.67 0.51
C ILE A 85 -19.98 -31.95 1.76
N THR A 86 -20.64 -32.19 2.89
CA THR A 86 -20.16 -31.74 4.21
C THR A 86 -19.35 -32.83 4.89
N VAL A 87 -18.26 -32.45 5.57
CA VAL A 87 -17.53 -33.31 6.50
C VAL A 87 -17.78 -32.86 7.94
N ASN A 88 -18.00 -33.83 8.83
CA ASN A 88 -18.31 -33.56 10.24
C ASN A 88 -17.16 -32.90 11.03
N ARG A 89 -15.94 -32.92 10.51
CA ARG A 89 -14.77 -32.23 11.08
C ARG A 89 -13.69 -32.00 10.01
N ARG A 90 -12.92 -30.92 10.14
CA ARG A 90 -11.79 -30.63 9.25
C ARG A 90 -10.80 -31.80 9.26
N THR A 91 -10.40 -32.24 8.07
CA THR A 91 -9.61 -33.47 7.91
C THR A 91 -8.55 -33.28 6.84
N ALA A 92 -7.28 -33.31 7.26
CA ALA A 92 -6.14 -33.20 6.35
C ALA A 92 -6.16 -34.32 5.30
N GLY A 93 -5.84 -33.98 4.06
CA GLY A 93 -5.80 -34.94 2.95
C GLY A 93 -7.17 -35.39 2.41
N LEU A 94 -8.29 -34.90 2.95
CA LEU A 94 -9.63 -35.24 2.44
C LEU A 94 -9.82 -34.84 0.97
N LEU A 95 -9.42 -33.61 0.60
CA LEU A 95 -9.51 -33.14 -0.78
C LEU A 95 -8.70 -34.03 -1.73
N ALA A 96 -7.45 -34.34 -1.37
CA ALA A 96 -6.60 -35.24 -2.14
C ALA A 96 -7.20 -36.65 -2.25
N ALA A 97 -7.84 -37.15 -1.18
CA ALA A 97 -8.51 -38.45 -1.19
C ALA A 97 -9.75 -38.47 -2.10
N LEU A 98 -10.50 -37.36 -2.17
CA LEU A 98 -11.61 -37.18 -3.12
C LEU A 98 -11.09 -37.13 -4.56
N GLN A 99 -10.08 -36.31 -4.82
CA GLN A 99 -9.50 -36.12 -6.15
C GLN A 99 -8.79 -37.38 -6.69
N ALA A 100 -8.26 -38.24 -5.82
CA ALA A 100 -7.57 -39.47 -6.22
C ALA A 100 -8.52 -40.61 -6.63
N ARG A 101 -9.85 -40.43 -6.52
CA ARG A 101 -10.81 -41.49 -6.85
C ARG A 101 -11.05 -41.60 -8.35
N GLY A 102 -11.12 -42.85 -8.85
CA GLY A 102 -11.39 -43.13 -10.26
C GLY A 102 -12.81 -42.79 -10.73
N ASP A 103 -13.76 -42.65 -9.81
CA ASP A 103 -15.17 -42.31 -10.04
C ASP A 103 -15.54 -40.85 -9.69
N VAL A 104 -14.54 -40.05 -9.29
CA VAL A 104 -14.65 -38.59 -9.15
C VAL A 104 -14.06 -37.94 -10.40
N GLU A 105 -14.77 -36.98 -10.97
CA GLU A 105 -14.30 -36.16 -12.10
C GLU A 105 -13.50 -34.97 -11.60
N TYR A 106 -14.03 -34.24 -10.61
CA TYR A 106 -13.30 -33.23 -9.87
C TYR A 106 -13.85 -33.08 -8.44
N ALA A 107 -13.01 -32.55 -7.56
CA ALA A 107 -13.39 -32.12 -6.23
C ALA A 107 -12.62 -30.86 -5.84
N GLU A 108 -13.30 -29.93 -5.19
CA GLU A 108 -12.76 -28.65 -4.74
C GLU A 108 -13.40 -28.21 -3.41
N PRO A 109 -12.76 -27.33 -2.63
CA PRO A 109 -13.39 -26.72 -1.47
C PRO A 109 -14.60 -25.86 -1.88
N ASP A 110 -15.69 -25.93 -1.11
CA ASP A 110 -16.79 -24.96 -1.23
C ASP A 110 -16.41 -23.72 -0.42
N THR A 111 -15.96 -22.67 -1.12
CA THR A 111 -15.42 -21.47 -0.48
C THR A 111 -16.53 -20.46 -0.22
N GLN A 112 -16.53 -19.90 0.99
CA GLN A 112 -17.46 -18.83 1.33
C GLN A 112 -17.07 -17.56 0.57
N MET A 113 -17.97 -17.09 -0.29
CA MET A 113 -17.81 -15.83 -1.01
C MET A 113 -18.39 -14.68 -0.18
N TYR A 114 -17.70 -13.53 -0.18
CA TYR A 114 -18.15 -12.30 0.47
C TYR A 114 -18.54 -11.26 -0.58
N ALA A 115 -19.44 -10.34 -0.23
CA ALA A 115 -19.76 -9.20 -1.08
C ALA A 115 -18.56 -8.24 -1.09
N LEU A 116 -18.10 -7.85 -2.29
CA LEU A 116 -17.04 -6.86 -2.44
C LEU A 116 -17.53 -5.50 -1.92
N SER A 117 -16.93 -4.99 -0.84
CA SER A 117 -17.21 -3.64 -0.35
C SER A 117 -16.51 -2.62 -1.24
N THR A 118 -17.22 -2.11 -2.23
CA THR A 118 -16.80 -0.92 -2.98
C THR A 118 -17.33 0.32 -2.25
N PRO A 119 -16.47 1.27 -1.82
CA PRO A 119 -16.92 2.51 -1.21
C PRO A 119 -17.90 3.27 -2.11
N ASN A 120 -18.90 3.93 -1.52
CA ASN A 120 -19.91 4.71 -2.26
C ASN A 120 -19.45 6.14 -2.63
N ASP A 121 -18.18 6.44 -2.40
CA ASP A 121 -17.54 7.74 -2.56
C ASP A 121 -17.36 8.07 -4.06
N PRO A 122 -17.90 9.20 -4.56
CA PRO A 122 -17.98 9.49 -6.01
C PRO A 122 -16.66 9.48 -6.77
N ASN A 123 -15.54 9.80 -6.12
CA ASN A 123 -14.22 9.83 -6.74
C ASN A 123 -13.41 8.54 -6.50
N TYR A 124 -13.91 7.57 -5.72
CA TYR A 124 -13.25 6.29 -5.49
C TYR A 124 -12.84 5.57 -6.81
N PRO A 125 -13.66 5.58 -7.89
CA PRO A 125 -13.26 4.96 -9.16
C PRO A 125 -12.00 5.57 -9.80
N GLN A 126 -11.54 6.75 -9.35
CA GLN A 126 -10.32 7.39 -9.83
C GLN A 126 -9.08 7.01 -8.99
N GLN A 127 -9.26 6.37 -7.83
CA GLN A 127 -8.19 5.92 -6.93
C GLN A 127 -7.61 4.59 -7.40
N TRP A 128 -7.04 4.61 -8.61
CA TRP A 128 -6.43 3.45 -9.27
C TRP A 128 -5.43 2.71 -8.36
N ASP A 129 -4.74 3.48 -7.53
CA ASP A 129 -3.73 3.09 -6.55
C ASP A 129 -4.25 2.05 -5.55
N TYR A 130 -5.57 1.93 -5.39
CA TYR A 130 -6.15 1.00 -4.43
C TYR A 130 -6.42 -0.37 -5.03
N PHE A 131 -6.84 -0.43 -6.30
CA PHE A 131 -7.45 -1.64 -6.86
C PHE A 131 -6.89 -2.09 -8.22
N GLU A 132 -6.13 -1.26 -8.93
CA GLU A 132 -5.62 -1.68 -10.24
C GLU A 132 -4.57 -2.78 -10.09
N PRO A 133 -4.66 -3.86 -10.89
CA PRO A 133 -3.81 -5.03 -10.73
C PRO A 133 -2.33 -4.75 -11.04
N THR A 134 -2.03 -3.75 -11.87
CA THR A 134 -0.65 -3.39 -12.23
C THR A 134 -0.03 -2.53 -11.14
N GLY A 135 -0.38 -1.25 -11.02
CA GLY A 135 0.25 -0.35 -10.06
C GLY A 135 -0.39 -0.28 -8.68
N GLY A 136 -1.61 -0.78 -8.47
CA GLY A 136 -2.37 -0.62 -7.22
C GLY A 136 -1.90 -1.54 -6.09
N MET A 137 -2.44 -1.37 -4.87
CA MET A 137 -1.97 -2.12 -3.69
C MET A 137 -2.98 -3.11 -3.09
N ASN A 138 -4.02 -3.52 -3.83
CA ASN A 138 -5.02 -4.50 -3.39
C ASN A 138 -5.75 -4.14 -2.09
N VAL A 139 -6.10 -2.86 -1.90
CA VAL A 139 -6.78 -2.35 -0.70
C VAL A 139 -8.16 -2.98 -0.47
N PRO A 140 -9.03 -3.18 -1.49
CA PRO A 140 -10.38 -3.70 -1.24
C PRO A 140 -10.42 -5.05 -0.51
N GLY A 141 -9.50 -5.97 -0.84
CA GLY A 141 -9.41 -7.26 -0.15
C GLY A 141 -8.95 -7.13 1.31
N ALA A 142 -8.25 -6.04 1.67
CA ALA A 142 -7.90 -5.76 3.06
C ALA A 142 -9.10 -5.23 3.86
N TRP A 143 -10.04 -4.51 3.22
CA TRP A 143 -11.23 -3.96 3.87
C TRP A 143 -12.22 -5.01 4.35
N ASP A 144 -12.23 -6.19 3.72
CA ASP A 144 -12.97 -7.36 4.21
C ASP A 144 -12.44 -7.85 5.57
N LEU A 145 -11.19 -7.51 5.90
CA LEU A 145 -10.50 -7.96 7.10
C LEU A 145 -10.40 -6.88 8.17
N ALA A 146 -10.13 -5.64 7.76
CA ALA A 146 -9.74 -4.54 8.63
C ALA A 146 -10.03 -3.19 7.97
N THR A 147 -10.44 -2.21 8.77
CA THR A 147 -10.76 -0.86 8.26
C THR A 147 -9.96 0.24 8.96
N GLY A 148 -9.07 -0.12 9.88
CA GLY A 148 -8.28 0.83 10.66
C GLY A 148 -8.90 1.22 12.01
N THR A 149 -10.04 0.63 12.38
CA THR A 149 -10.72 0.91 13.67
C THR A 149 -9.76 0.78 14.85
N GLY A 150 -9.69 1.82 15.68
CA GLY A 150 -8.84 1.85 16.87
C GLY A 150 -7.37 2.17 16.61
N ALA A 151 -6.92 2.24 15.34
CA ALA A 151 -5.59 2.69 15.00
C ALA A 151 -5.49 4.23 15.03
N VAL A 152 -4.35 4.73 15.51
CA VAL A 152 -4.00 6.16 15.51
C VAL A 152 -2.72 6.36 14.70
N VAL A 153 -2.81 7.22 13.70
CA VAL A 153 -1.69 7.61 12.83
C VAL A 153 -1.35 9.07 13.06
N ALA A 154 -0.08 9.37 13.36
CA ALA A 154 0.41 10.74 13.39
C ALA A 154 0.97 11.13 12.02
N VAL A 155 0.52 12.26 11.49
CA VAL A 155 1.00 12.83 10.22
C VAL A 155 1.88 14.02 10.55
N LEU A 156 3.19 13.84 10.42
CA LEU A 156 4.20 14.90 10.61
C LEU A 156 4.41 15.61 9.28
N ASP A 157 3.74 16.74 9.10
CA ASP A 157 3.62 17.40 7.79
C ASP A 157 3.30 18.91 7.92
N THR A 158 2.64 19.53 6.94
CA THR A 158 2.30 20.97 6.91
C THR A 158 1.18 21.37 7.87
N GLY A 159 0.47 20.38 8.44
CA GLY A 159 -0.66 20.58 9.34
C GLY A 159 -1.95 20.01 8.73
N ARG A 160 -3.09 20.51 9.19
CA ARG A 160 -4.41 20.14 8.66
C ARG A 160 -5.23 21.35 8.22
N THR A 161 -6.06 21.15 7.21
CA THR A 161 -7.20 22.03 6.90
C THR A 161 -8.51 21.36 7.31
N SER A 162 -9.59 22.13 7.46
CA SER A 162 -10.93 21.54 7.54
C SER A 162 -11.29 20.94 6.18
N HIS A 163 -11.86 19.74 6.21
CA HIS A 163 -12.29 19.03 5.03
C HIS A 163 -13.41 18.05 5.39
N PRO A 164 -14.58 18.05 4.71
CA PRO A 164 -15.71 17.18 5.05
C PRO A 164 -15.37 15.70 5.13
N ASP A 165 -14.40 15.28 4.30
CA ASP A 165 -13.93 13.90 4.21
C ASP A 165 -12.87 13.51 5.26
N LEU A 166 -12.46 14.45 6.12
CA LEU A 166 -11.45 14.24 7.17
C LEU A 166 -11.85 14.76 8.55
N ASP A 167 -12.82 15.67 8.64
CA ASP A 167 -13.15 16.35 9.89
C ASP A 167 -13.53 15.38 11.03
N ALA A 168 -14.14 14.23 10.69
CA ALA A 168 -14.48 13.18 11.65
C ALA A 168 -13.28 12.30 12.08
N ARG A 169 -12.11 12.46 11.45
CA ARG A 169 -10.91 11.63 11.65
C ARG A 169 -9.86 12.32 12.50
N TRP A 170 -9.89 13.65 12.55
CA TRP A 170 -8.92 14.42 13.33
C TRP A 170 -9.06 14.17 14.83
N LEU A 171 -7.91 13.97 15.47
CA LEU A 171 -7.72 14.11 16.91
C LEU A 171 -7.02 15.44 17.20
N GLY A 172 -6.84 15.75 18.48
CA GLY A 172 -5.99 16.87 18.90
C GLY A 172 -4.57 16.70 18.35
N GLY A 173 -4.03 17.78 17.76
CA GLY A 173 -2.70 17.83 17.18
C GLY A 173 -1.76 18.76 17.94
N TYR A 174 -0.61 19.04 17.34
CA TYR A 174 0.35 20.02 17.87
C TYR A 174 1.17 20.64 16.74
N ASP A 175 1.49 21.93 16.86
CA ASP A 175 2.45 22.63 16.02
C ASP A 175 3.82 22.66 16.71
N PHE A 176 4.81 22.04 16.08
CA PHE A 176 6.19 22.00 16.55
C PHE A 176 7.09 23.05 15.90
N ILE A 177 6.58 23.86 14.97
CA ILE A 177 7.36 24.89 14.30
C ILE A 177 7.71 25.98 15.31
N SER A 178 9.00 26.08 15.63
CA SER A 178 9.47 27.05 16.65
C SER A 178 9.49 28.50 16.14
N SER A 179 9.63 28.70 14.83
CA SER A 179 9.75 30.01 14.21
C SER A 179 8.40 30.53 13.74
N SER A 180 7.95 31.64 14.33
CA SER A 180 6.70 32.31 13.94
C SER A 180 6.68 32.82 12.50
N THR A 181 7.86 33.03 11.90
CA THR A 181 7.98 33.40 10.49
C THR A 181 7.73 32.20 9.57
N ILE A 182 8.08 30.99 10.02
CA ILE A 182 7.85 29.74 9.27
C ILE A 182 6.41 29.27 9.48
N SER A 183 5.89 29.33 10.70
CA SER A 183 4.55 28.85 11.06
C SER A 183 3.43 29.77 10.57
N ARG A 184 3.65 31.09 10.52
CA ARG A 184 2.68 32.09 10.01
C ARG A 184 1.32 32.17 10.74
N ASP A 185 1.22 31.61 11.93
CA ASP A 185 0.08 31.71 12.87
C ASP A 185 0.27 32.81 13.93
N GLY A 186 1.45 33.43 13.98
CA GLY A 186 1.76 34.54 14.88
C GLY A 186 2.44 34.16 16.19
N ASN A 187 2.73 32.87 16.40
CA ASN A 187 3.49 32.37 17.56
C ASN A 187 4.44 31.23 17.15
N GLY A 188 5.04 30.56 18.12
CA GLY A 188 5.82 29.34 17.89
C GLY A 188 5.01 28.13 18.33
N ARG A 189 5.71 27.07 18.75
CA ARG A 189 5.13 25.80 19.19
C ARG A 189 3.86 25.94 20.06
N ASP A 190 2.75 25.35 19.63
CA ASP A 190 1.48 25.35 20.35
C ASP A 190 0.54 24.18 19.95
N ALA A 191 -0.69 24.17 20.45
CA ALA A 191 -1.66 23.10 20.18
C ALA A 191 -2.44 23.26 18.86
N ASP A 192 -2.21 24.33 18.08
CA ASP A 192 -2.94 24.59 16.84
C ASP A 192 -2.20 24.05 15.61
N ALA A 193 -2.44 22.78 15.29
CA ALA A 193 -1.87 22.16 14.09
C ALA A 193 -2.55 22.57 12.76
N GLN A 194 -3.26 23.70 12.72
CA GLN A 194 -3.84 24.20 11.47
C GLN A 194 -2.76 24.59 10.47
N ASP A 195 -2.94 24.16 9.23
CA ASP A 195 -2.06 24.57 8.14
C ASP A 195 -2.37 26.03 7.74
N GLN A 196 -1.42 26.94 7.98
CA GLN A 196 -1.51 28.35 7.57
C GLN A 196 -0.94 28.62 6.16
N GLY A 197 -0.49 27.57 5.47
CA GLY A 197 0.08 27.64 4.13
C GLY A 197 1.60 27.83 4.11
N ASP A 198 2.27 26.98 3.33
CA ASP A 198 3.72 26.94 3.09
C ASP A 198 4.17 27.74 1.85
N TRP A 199 3.27 28.51 1.23
CA TRP A 199 3.55 29.38 0.08
C TRP A 199 4.78 30.28 0.30
N TYR A 200 5.43 30.75 -0.75
CA TYR A 200 6.53 31.70 -0.63
C TYR A 200 6.63 32.63 -1.83
N ALA A 201 7.17 33.83 -1.62
CA ALA A 201 7.41 34.79 -2.69
C ALA A 201 8.73 34.48 -3.43
N ALA A 202 8.88 35.03 -4.63
CA ALA A 202 10.13 34.96 -5.36
C ALA A 202 11.28 35.60 -4.55
N GLY A 203 12.43 34.93 -4.47
CA GLY A 203 13.57 35.34 -3.67
C GLY A 203 13.56 34.79 -2.24
N GLU A 204 12.48 34.12 -1.81
CA GLU A 204 12.41 33.44 -0.51
C GLU A 204 12.77 31.97 -0.65
N CYS A 205 13.11 31.32 0.47
CA CYS A 205 13.40 29.88 0.53
C CYS A 205 14.51 29.39 -0.44
N GLY A 206 15.37 30.30 -0.92
CA GLY A 206 16.38 30.00 -1.95
C GLY A 206 15.80 29.80 -3.36
N GLN A 207 14.56 30.23 -3.60
CA GLN A 207 13.83 30.05 -4.85
C GLN A 207 13.73 31.34 -5.64
N THR A 208 13.79 31.26 -6.98
CA THR A 208 13.71 32.42 -7.88
C THR A 208 12.28 32.74 -8.31
N THR A 209 11.33 31.84 -8.08
CA THR A 209 9.91 31.99 -8.40
C THR A 209 9.07 31.90 -7.13
N ALA A 210 7.85 32.45 -7.16
CA ALA A 210 6.88 32.26 -6.09
C ALA A 210 6.17 30.90 -6.22
N SER A 211 5.66 30.37 -5.10
CA SER A 211 4.78 29.19 -5.09
C SER A 211 3.57 29.43 -4.20
N ASN A 212 2.43 28.90 -4.61
CA ASN A 212 1.24 28.76 -3.76
C ASN A 212 1.46 27.67 -2.70
N SER A 213 0.56 27.60 -1.73
CA SER A 213 0.57 26.60 -0.67
C SER A 213 0.24 25.22 -1.21
N SER A 214 0.91 24.22 -0.66
CA SER A 214 0.77 22.82 -1.04
C SER A 214 -0.38 22.12 -0.33
N TRP A 215 -0.76 22.55 0.88
CA TRP A 215 -1.74 21.85 1.73
C TRP A 215 -1.43 20.35 1.88
N HIS A 216 -0.13 20.04 1.88
CA HIS A 216 0.39 18.70 1.68
C HIS A 216 -0.04 17.73 2.78
N GLY A 217 -0.08 18.17 4.05
CA GLY A 217 -0.54 17.37 5.17
C GLY A 217 -2.01 16.93 5.05
N THR A 218 -2.88 17.77 4.48
CA THR A 218 -4.27 17.40 4.19
C THR A 218 -4.33 16.29 3.13
N HIS A 219 -3.51 16.37 2.07
CA HIS A 219 -3.47 15.32 1.03
C HIS A 219 -2.99 13.98 1.59
N VAL A 220 -1.90 14.02 2.37
CA VAL A 220 -1.33 12.85 3.04
C VAL A 220 -2.33 12.21 4.00
N ALA A 221 -3.04 13.00 4.81
CA ALA A 221 -4.04 12.48 5.73
C ALA A 221 -5.25 11.86 5.01
N GLY A 222 -5.68 12.43 3.89
CA GLY A 222 -6.74 11.88 3.06
C GLY A 222 -6.41 10.48 2.54
N THR A 223 -5.20 10.27 2.05
CA THR A 223 -4.75 8.96 1.56
C THR A 223 -4.76 7.92 2.70
N ILE A 224 -4.44 8.32 3.92
CA ILE A 224 -4.44 7.43 5.09
C ILE A 224 -5.87 7.12 5.53
N ALA A 225 -6.72 8.13 5.72
CA ALA A 225 -7.94 7.97 6.53
C ALA A 225 -9.16 8.78 6.07
N ALA A 226 -9.23 9.28 4.84
CA ALA A 226 -10.48 9.87 4.32
C ALA A 226 -11.68 8.93 4.58
N VAL A 227 -12.82 9.52 4.94
CA VAL A 227 -13.99 8.77 5.41
C VAL A 227 -14.67 8.08 4.25
N ALA A 228 -14.50 6.76 4.16
CA ALA A 228 -15.23 5.96 3.18
C ALA A 228 -16.73 5.86 3.52
N ASN A 229 -17.53 5.63 2.49
CA ASN A 229 -18.97 5.39 2.55
C ASN A 229 -19.81 6.58 3.03
N ASN A 230 -19.30 7.82 2.89
CA ASN A 230 -20.02 9.04 3.27
C ASN A 230 -20.70 9.75 2.07
N SER A 231 -20.61 9.15 0.87
CA SER A 231 -21.11 9.70 -0.39
C SER A 231 -20.45 11.02 -0.83
N LEU A 232 -19.24 11.29 -0.35
CA LEU A 232 -18.41 12.43 -0.71
C LEU A 232 -17.08 11.92 -1.26
N GLY A 233 -16.43 12.71 -2.10
CA GLY A 233 -14.99 12.61 -2.24
C GLY A 233 -14.41 11.23 -2.51
N VAL A 234 -13.43 10.88 -1.67
CA VAL A 234 -12.50 9.75 -1.81
C VAL A 234 -12.57 8.86 -0.58
N ALA A 235 -12.04 7.64 -0.67
CA ALA A 235 -11.82 6.79 0.49
C ALA A 235 -10.35 6.85 0.92
N GLY A 236 -10.08 6.76 2.23
CA GLY A 236 -8.74 6.50 2.75
C GLY A 236 -8.48 5.01 2.94
N ILE A 237 -7.22 4.59 2.96
CA ILE A 237 -6.84 3.17 3.11
C ILE A 237 -7.30 2.59 4.44
N ALA A 238 -7.11 3.33 5.53
CA ALA A 238 -7.58 3.00 6.86
C ALA A 238 -8.70 3.98 7.26
N TYR A 239 -9.81 3.96 6.51
CA TYR A 239 -10.90 4.94 6.64
C TYR A 239 -11.57 5.00 8.03
N ASN A 240 -11.37 4.00 8.90
CA ASN A 240 -11.79 4.02 10.30
C ASN A 240 -10.70 4.39 11.32
N ALA A 241 -9.46 4.59 10.87
CA ALA A 241 -8.39 5.10 11.71
C ALA A 241 -8.63 6.57 12.10
N ARG A 242 -7.90 7.01 13.12
CA ARG A 242 -7.86 8.40 13.56
C ARG A 242 -6.50 9.01 13.26
N VAL A 243 -6.47 10.33 13.01
CA VAL A 243 -5.25 11.04 12.62
C VAL A 243 -4.91 12.13 13.65
N VAL A 244 -3.67 12.11 14.13
CA VAL A 244 -3.07 13.20 14.91
C VAL A 244 -2.27 14.08 13.93
N PRO A 245 -2.73 15.30 13.61
CA PRO A 245 -1.97 16.22 12.78
C PRO A 245 -0.83 16.80 13.61
N VAL A 246 0.41 16.66 13.12
CA VAL A 246 1.60 17.20 13.76
C VAL A 246 2.29 18.12 12.78
N ARG A 247 2.18 19.42 13.00
CA ARG A 247 2.69 20.42 12.08
C ARG A 247 4.17 20.65 12.34
N VAL A 248 4.98 20.36 11.33
CA VAL A 248 6.45 20.45 11.38
C VAL A 248 7.04 21.13 10.14
N LEU A 249 6.22 21.36 9.11
CA LEU A 249 6.58 22.07 7.89
C LEU A 249 5.72 23.31 7.74
N GLY A 250 6.35 24.45 7.46
CA GLY A 250 5.66 25.69 7.11
C GLY A 250 6.36 26.35 5.93
N LYS A 251 6.35 27.68 5.90
CA LYS A 251 7.07 28.45 4.88
C LYS A 251 8.55 28.04 4.86
N CYS A 252 9.05 27.64 3.69
CA CYS A 252 10.43 27.18 3.48
C CYS A 252 10.79 25.82 4.15
N GLY A 253 9.81 25.05 4.63
CA GLY A 253 10.02 23.73 5.20
C GLY A 253 10.06 23.73 6.73
N GLY A 254 10.88 22.86 7.31
CA GLY A 254 10.93 22.60 8.75
C GLY A 254 12.34 22.30 9.26
N THR A 255 12.53 22.36 10.57
CA THR A 255 13.84 22.13 11.20
C THR A 255 13.94 20.70 11.73
N SER A 256 15.13 20.11 11.66
CA SER A 256 15.35 18.75 12.16
C SER A 256 15.17 18.62 13.68
N SER A 257 15.37 19.72 14.43
CA SER A 257 15.08 19.77 15.87
C SER A 257 13.59 19.67 16.15
N ASP A 258 12.76 20.44 15.44
CA ASP A 258 11.31 20.43 15.61
C ASP A 258 10.73 19.06 15.21
N ILE A 259 11.20 18.51 14.09
CA ILE A 259 10.77 17.19 13.62
C ILE A 259 11.19 16.08 14.61
N ALA A 260 12.40 16.15 15.18
CA ALA A 260 12.83 15.15 16.16
C ALA A 260 12.00 15.16 17.44
N ASP A 261 11.66 16.35 17.95
CA ASP A 261 10.76 16.49 19.10
C ASP A 261 9.35 15.98 18.76
N ALA A 262 8.85 16.30 17.56
CA ALA A 262 7.58 15.84 17.06
C ALA A 262 7.49 14.31 16.98
N ILE A 263 8.55 13.62 16.52
CA ILE A 263 8.61 12.15 16.51
C ILE A 263 8.47 11.59 17.94
N VAL A 264 9.19 12.17 18.90
CA VAL A 264 9.15 11.73 20.29
C VAL A 264 7.75 11.94 20.87
N TRP A 265 7.16 13.13 20.68
CA TRP A 265 5.83 13.47 21.20
C TRP A 265 4.71 12.65 20.56
N ALA A 266 4.72 12.51 19.23
CA ALA A 266 3.71 11.77 18.48
C ALA A 266 3.64 10.30 18.92
N SER A 267 4.79 9.70 19.24
CA SER A 267 4.88 8.32 19.74
C SER A 267 4.62 8.19 21.26
N GLY A 268 4.20 9.26 21.95
CA GLY A 268 3.86 9.23 23.38
C GLY A 268 5.02 9.50 24.34
N GLY A 269 6.15 9.97 23.84
CA GLY A 269 7.25 10.49 24.67
C GLY A 269 6.97 11.92 25.17
N SER A 270 7.70 12.35 26.19
CA SER A 270 7.60 13.71 26.72
C SER A 270 8.62 14.64 26.07
N VAL A 271 8.20 15.87 25.76
CA VAL A 271 9.06 16.97 25.30
C VAL A 271 8.94 18.11 26.30
N ALA A 272 10.06 18.66 26.74
CA ALA A 272 10.06 19.72 27.74
C ALA A 272 9.29 20.96 27.23
N GLY A 273 8.38 21.48 28.06
CA GLY A 273 7.55 22.63 27.70
C GLY A 273 6.37 22.32 26.77
N VAL A 274 6.16 21.06 26.38
CA VAL A 274 5.04 20.63 25.52
C VAL A 274 4.10 19.72 26.32
N PRO A 275 2.77 19.95 26.32
CA PRO A 275 1.81 19.06 26.97
C PRO A 275 1.91 17.62 26.48
N ALA A 276 1.61 16.64 27.33
CA ALA A 276 1.61 15.23 26.92
C ALA A 276 0.58 14.98 25.82
N ASN A 277 0.94 14.17 24.81
CA ASN A 277 0.01 13.76 23.76
C ASN A 277 -1.08 12.84 24.34
N PRO A 278 -2.38 13.24 24.33
CA PRO A 278 -3.45 12.37 24.80
C PRO A 278 -3.74 11.19 23.85
N ASN A 279 -3.24 11.25 22.61
CA ASN A 279 -3.48 10.28 21.56
C ASN A 279 -2.15 9.79 20.95
N PRO A 280 -1.30 9.06 21.71
CA PRO A 280 -0.04 8.56 21.19
C PRO A 280 -0.25 7.62 20.00
N ALA A 281 0.42 7.89 18.89
CA ALA A 281 0.27 7.14 17.65
C ALA A 281 1.20 5.92 17.61
N LYS A 282 0.68 4.82 17.07
CA LYS A 282 1.45 3.60 16.78
C LYS A 282 1.98 3.57 15.35
N VAL A 283 1.59 4.55 14.54
CA VAL A 283 2.17 4.82 13.22
C VAL A 283 2.50 6.30 13.12
N ILE A 284 3.69 6.63 12.68
CA ILE A 284 4.10 7.98 12.30
C ILE A 284 4.36 7.98 10.79
N ASN A 285 3.64 8.81 10.03
CA ASN A 285 3.93 9.08 8.64
C ASN A 285 4.75 10.37 8.52
N MET A 286 5.85 10.29 7.78
CA MET A 286 6.73 11.40 7.47
C MET A 286 6.94 11.50 5.95
N SER A 287 6.05 12.25 5.30
CA SER A 287 6.14 12.55 3.86
C SER A 287 7.09 13.72 3.59
N LEU A 288 8.27 13.67 4.22
CA LEU A 288 9.27 14.73 4.24
C LEU A 288 10.69 14.18 4.20
N GLY A 289 11.65 15.01 3.83
CA GLY A 289 13.06 14.65 3.85
C GLY A 289 13.95 15.77 3.34
N GLY A 290 15.25 15.60 3.56
CA GLY A 290 16.29 16.49 3.06
C GLY A 290 17.57 15.71 2.76
N SER A 291 18.48 16.33 2.02
CA SER A 291 19.79 15.74 1.74
C SER A 291 20.64 15.66 3.02
N GLY A 292 21.41 14.58 3.15
CA GLY A 292 22.35 14.37 4.23
C GLY A 292 22.23 13.01 4.92
N SER A 293 23.24 12.70 5.73
CA SER A 293 23.28 11.50 6.55
C SER A 293 22.29 11.58 7.72
N CYS A 294 21.79 10.42 8.17
CA CYS A 294 20.95 10.36 9.36
C CYS A 294 21.70 10.89 10.60
N SER A 295 21.20 12.02 11.14
CA SER A 295 21.81 12.68 12.30
C SER A 295 21.67 11.84 13.58
N GLN A 296 22.54 12.09 14.56
CA GLN A 296 22.42 11.44 15.88
C GLN A 296 21.08 11.78 16.57
N THR A 297 20.55 12.97 16.32
CA THR A 297 19.25 13.44 16.82
C THR A 297 18.12 12.60 16.25
N TYR A 298 18.05 12.42 14.93
CA TYR A 298 17.03 11.56 14.30
C TYR A 298 17.14 10.12 14.77
N ARG A 299 18.36 9.56 14.83
CA ARG A 299 18.57 8.19 15.34
C ARG A 299 17.97 7.99 16.74
N ARG A 300 18.16 8.95 17.64
CA ARG A 300 17.59 8.88 19.01
C ARG A 300 16.07 9.02 19.00
N ALA A 301 15.52 9.97 18.25
CA ALA A 301 14.08 10.18 18.16
C ALA A 301 13.35 8.95 17.60
N ILE A 302 13.84 8.40 16.49
CA ILE A 302 13.28 7.22 15.82
C ILE A 302 13.43 5.98 16.71
N SER A 303 14.61 5.73 17.28
CA SER A 303 14.82 4.61 18.21
C SER A 303 13.89 4.70 19.43
N SER A 304 13.65 5.91 19.94
CA SER A 304 12.73 6.17 21.04
C SER A 304 11.26 5.90 20.66
N ALA A 305 10.83 6.28 19.45
CA ALA A 305 9.50 5.95 18.94
C ALA A 305 9.33 4.43 18.77
N ASN A 306 10.31 3.76 18.16
CA ASN A 306 10.29 2.32 17.95
C ASN A 306 10.25 1.53 19.27
N SER A 307 10.95 1.98 20.31
CA SER A 307 10.92 1.32 21.63
C SER A 307 9.58 1.45 22.35
N ARG A 308 8.75 2.45 21.98
CA ARG A 308 7.34 2.56 22.38
C ARG A 308 6.39 1.77 21.48
N GLY A 309 6.93 1.02 20.52
CA GLY A 309 6.16 0.21 19.56
C GLY A 309 5.51 1.02 18.45
N THR A 310 6.02 2.23 18.16
CA THR A 310 5.53 3.06 17.04
C THR A 310 6.34 2.75 15.78
N THR A 311 5.67 2.41 14.69
CA THR A 311 6.30 2.27 13.37
C THR A 311 6.44 3.65 12.72
N VAL A 312 7.65 3.99 12.26
CA VAL A 312 7.93 5.26 11.56
C VAL A 312 8.06 4.98 10.06
N VAL A 313 7.15 5.53 9.25
CA VAL A 313 7.10 5.40 7.79
C VAL A 313 7.61 6.70 7.16
N VAL A 314 8.56 6.60 6.23
CA VAL A 314 9.25 7.77 5.65
C VAL A 314 9.30 7.68 4.13
N ALA A 315 9.04 8.79 3.45
CA ALA A 315 9.20 8.91 2.01
C ALA A 315 10.68 8.81 1.60
N ALA A 316 11.02 8.04 0.56
CA ALA A 316 12.41 7.86 0.12
C ALA A 316 13.07 9.14 -0.44
N GLY A 317 12.27 10.10 -0.91
CA GLY A 317 12.70 11.34 -1.54
C GLY A 317 12.47 11.37 -3.06
N ASN A 318 12.51 12.57 -3.65
CA ASN A 318 12.03 12.83 -5.01
C ASN A 318 13.15 13.38 -5.93
N SER A 319 14.36 12.82 -5.86
CA SER A 319 15.54 13.32 -6.56
C SER A 319 16.13 12.34 -7.58
N ASN A 320 15.46 11.21 -7.86
CA ASN A 320 15.99 10.11 -8.68
C ASN A 320 17.42 9.70 -8.26
N ALA A 321 17.64 9.62 -6.94
CA ALA A 321 18.95 9.41 -6.35
C ALA A 321 18.92 8.26 -5.33
N ASN A 322 20.11 7.83 -4.88
CA ASN A 322 20.20 6.81 -3.86
C ASN A 322 19.68 7.35 -2.51
N ALA A 323 18.67 6.70 -1.94
CA ALA A 323 17.99 7.12 -0.72
C ALA A 323 18.92 7.16 0.51
N SER A 324 20.06 6.46 0.47
CA SER A 324 21.10 6.57 1.52
C SER A 324 21.66 7.99 1.69
N GLY A 325 21.49 8.88 0.70
CA GLY A 325 21.86 10.29 0.77
C GLY A 325 20.79 11.21 1.38
N PHE A 326 19.65 10.68 1.85
CA PHE A 326 18.51 11.47 2.28
C PHE A 326 18.03 11.07 3.68
N SER A 327 17.84 12.05 4.56
CA SER A 327 17.37 11.86 5.93
C SER A 327 15.95 12.43 6.08
N PRO A 328 15.04 11.76 6.83
CA PRO A 328 15.27 10.59 7.67
C PRO A 328 15.13 9.22 6.97
N ALA A 329 14.96 9.18 5.65
CA ALA A 329 14.82 7.93 4.89
C ALA A 329 16.00 6.96 5.08
N ASN A 330 17.21 7.47 5.31
CA ASN A 330 18.41 6.67 5.57
C ASN A 330 18.65 6.32 7.05
N CYS A 331 17.70 6.62 7.93
CA CYS A 331 17.81 6.29 9.34
C CYS A 331 17.46 4.82 9.60
N ALA A 332 18.20 4.16 10.50
CA ALA A 332 17.84 2.82 10.92
C ALA A 332 16.50 2.81 11.67
N GLY A 333 15.67 1.81 11.40
CA GLY A 333 14.39 1.60 12.09
C GLY A 333 13.21 2.39 11.52
N VAL A 334 13.35 3.01 10.34
CA VAL A 334 12.20 3.52 9.58
C VAL A 334 11.81 2.54 8.48
N VAL A 335 10.54 2.60 8.06
CA VAL A 335 10.06 1.95 6.84
C VAL A 335 10.18 2.97 5.70
N THR A 336 11.23 2.85 4.89
CA THR A 336 11.47 3.77 3.78
C THR A 336 10.74 3.34 2.52
N VAL A 337 9.93 4.24 1.95
CA VAL A 337 8.97 3.93 0.90
C VAL A 337 9.34 4.61 -0.42
N ALA A 338 9.60 3.80 -1.45
CA ALA A 338 9.74 4.28 -2.83
C ALA A 338 8.38 4.44 -3.52
N ALA A 339 8.32 5.30 -4.53
CA ALA A 339 7.12 5.58 -5.31
C ALA A 339 7.12 4.81 -6.63
N LEU A 340 5.99 4.18 -6.92
CA LEU A 340 5.68 3.61 -8.24
C LEU A 340 4.69 4.48 -9.00
N ASP A 341 4.81 4.48 -10.32
CA ASP A 341 3.79 4.99 -11.24
C ASP A 341 2.63 3.99 -11.39
N ARG A 342 1.61 4.38 -12.16
CA ARG A 342 0.42 3.55 -12.41
C ARG A 342 0.71 2.26 -13.19
N ASP A 343 1.75 2.27 -14.01
CA ASP A 343 2.20 1.12 -14.79
C ASP A 343 3.13 0.19 -13.97
N GLY A 344 3.37 0.52 -12.70
CA GLY A 344 4.17 -0.29 -11.77
C GLY A 344 5.67 -0.14 -11.97
N ASN A 345 6.15 0.86 -12.71
CA ASN A 345 7.56 1.22 -12.71
C ASN A 345 7.89 2.08 -11.49
N ARG A 346 9.16 2.12 -11.11
CA ARG A 346 9.66 3.18 -10.23
C ARG A 346 9.39 4.52 -10.91
N ALA A 347 8.62 5.37 -10.25
CA ALA A 347 8.35 6.70 -10.77
C ALA A 347 9.66 7.46 -10.99
N PHE A 348 9.79 8.20 -12.09
CA PHE A 348 11.06 8.79 -12.53
C PHE A 348 11.74 9.66 -11.46
N TYR A 349 10.96 10.28 -10.58
CA TYR A 349 11.45 11.12 -9.49
C TYR A 349 11.86 10.32 -8.24
N SER A 350 11.40 9.09 -8.06
CA SER A 350 11.58 8.35 -6.80
C SER A 350 13.05 8.06 -6.54
N ASN A 351 13.50 8.34 -5.33
CA ASN A 351 14.75 7.78 -4.83
C ASN A 351 14.66 6.25 -4.71
N TYR A 352 15.82 5.60 -4.73
CA TYR A 352 15.98 4.15 -4.81
C TYR A 352 17.16 3.65 -3.98
N GLY A 353 17.39 2.35 -3.94
CA GLY A 353 18.60 1.76 -3.34
C GLY A 353 18.29 0.83 -2.17
N SER A 354 19.35 0.29 -1.56
CA SER A 354 19.26 -0.71 -0.48
C SER A 354 18.65 -0.19 0.82
N THR A 355 18.49 1.12 0.95
CA THR A 355 17.80 1.77 2.07
C THR A 355 16.27 1.72 1.93
N VAL A 356 15.76 1.50 0.72
CA VAL A 356 14.32 1.35 0.50
C VAL A 356 13.88 -0.01 1.03
N GLU A 357 12.84 -0.02 1.87
CA GLU A 357 12.31 -1.24 2.46
C GLU A 357 11.20 -1.86 1.60
N VAL A 358 10.31 -1.01 1.08
CA VAL A 358 9.17 -1.37 0.22
C VAL A 358 8.84 -0.24 -0.77
N ALA A 359 7.99 -0.52 -1.76
CA ALA A 359 7.43 0.46 -2.67
C ALA A 359 5.90 0.48 -2.60
N ALA A 360 5.32 1.64 -2.92
CA ALA A 360 3.88 1.84 -2.94
C ALA A 360 3.48 2.84 -4.07
N PRO A 361 2.20 2.95 -4.42
CA PRO A 361 1.72 3.91 -5.41
C PRO A 361 2.11 5.35 -5.02
N GLY A 362 2.93 6.01 -5.83
CA GLY A 362 3.27 7.42 -5.66
C GLY A 362 2.74 8.29 -6.80
N GLY A 363 2.30 7.67 -7.89
CA GLY A 363 1.63 8.32 -9.01
C GLY A 363 2.52 9.22 -9.85
N GLU A 364 1.95 9.72 -10.93
CA GLU A 364 2.65 10.53 -11.92
C GLU A 364 1.66 11.50 -12.56
N VAL A 365 1.79 12.81 -12.34
CA VAL A 365 0.91 13.80 -13.01
C VAL A 365 1.51 14.34 -14.31
N ARG A 366 2.74 13.95 -14.65
CA ARG A 366 3.46 14.31 -15.88
C ARG A 366 4.53 13.26 -16.19
N LEU A 367 4.92 13.12 -17.44
CA LEU A 367 6.02 12.24 -17.84
C LEU A 367 7.39 12.83 -17.45
N GLU A 368 8.42 11.98 -17.33
CA GLU A 368 9.81 12.44 -17.11
C GLU A 368 10.29 13.42 -18.18
N THR A 369 9.86 13.20 -19.42
CA THR A 369 10.21 14.02 -20.59
C THR A 369 9.50 15.36 -20.63
N ASP A 370 8.51 15.59 -19.77
CA ASP A 370 7.76 16.84 -19.78
C ASP A 370 8.52 17.98 -19.11
N PRO A 371 8.35 19.24 -19.58
CA PRO A 371 8.88 20.40 -18.89
C PRO A 371 8.41 20.46 -17.43
N PRO A 372 9.27 20.82 -16.46
CA PRO A 372 8.86 21.03 -15.07
C PRO A 372 7.66 21.97 -14.94
N GLY A 373 6.69 21.61 -14.09
CA GLY A 373 5.44 22.34 -13.92
C GLY A 373 4.30 21.91 -14.85
N THR A 374 4.56 21.04 -15.84
CA THR A 374 3.51 20.44 -16.68
C THR A 374 2.70 19.41 -15.89
N ARG A 375 1.42 19.27 -16.24
CA ARG A 375 0.51 18.22 -15.73
C ARG A 375 -0.19 17.50 -16.89
N SER A 376 0.53 16.67 -17.62
CA SER A 376 0.06 15.99 -18.85
C SER A 376 -0.71 14.70 -18.58
N THR A 377 -0.48 14.06 -17.43
CA THR A 377 -1.09 12.79 -17.01
C THR A 377 -1.77 12.89 -15.64
N PRO A 378 -2.57 13.93 -15.35
CA PRO A 378 -3.13 14.15 -14.01
C PRO A 378 -3.95 12.97 -13.49
N GLN A 379 -4.54 12.15 -14.37
CA GLN A 379 -5.26 10.92 -14.05
C GLN A 379 -4.40 9.77 -13.50
N ASN A 380 -3.07 9.88 -13.61
CA ASN A 380 -2.11 8.90 -13.10
C ASN A 380 -1.50 9.33 -11.75
N GLY A 381 -1.86 10.51 -11.24
CA GLY A 381 -1.50 10.93 -9.88
C GLY A 381 -2.34 10.22 -8.82
N ILE A 382 -1.98 10.44 -7.56
CA ILE A 382 -2.70 9.95 -6.38
C ILE A 382 -3.75 10.96 -5.98
N LEU A 383 -5.03 10.59 -6.11
CA LEU A 383 -6.16 11.45 -5.76
C LEU A 383 -6.40 11.42 -4.25
N SER A 384 -6.48 12.60 -3.64
CA SER A 384 -6.80 12.75 -2.22
C SER A 384 -7.42 14.11 -1.92
N THR A 385 -7.79 14.32 -0.66
CA THR A 385 -8.33 15.58 -0.12
C THR A 385 -7.30 16.71 -0.20
N LEU A 386 -7.75 17.95 -0.40
CA LEU A 386 -6.90 19.13 -0.48
C LEU A 386 -7.69 20.39 -0.07
N ASN A 387 -7.03 21.54 -0.12
CA ASN A 387 -7.60 22.86 -0.05
C ASN A 387 -7.18 23.67 -1.29
N ASP A 388 -8.06 24.54 -1.81
CA ASP A 388 -7.79 25.31 -3.06
C ASP A 388 -7.14 26.68 -2.84
N GLY A 389 -6.86 27.04 -1.58
CA GLY A 389 -6.31 28.34 -1.22
C GLY A 389 -4.89 28.56 -1.74
N ALA A 390 -4.59 29.75 -2.27
CA ALA A 390 -3.24 30.04 -2.75
C ALA A 390 -2.27 30.33 -1.58
N THR A 391 -2.68 31.15 -0.62
CA THR A 391 -1.81 31.66 0.46
C THR A 391 -2.42 31.55 1.87
N THR A 392 -3.71 31.26 1.95
CA THR A 392 -4.47 30.99 3.17
C THR A 392 -5.51 29.93 2.84
N PRO A 393 -6.03 29.16 3.82
CA PRO A 393 -7.01 28.12 3.52
C PRO A 393 -8.24 28.69 2.79
N GLY A 394 -8.51 28.15 1.61
CA GLY A 394 -9.72 28.34 0.82
C GLY A 394 -10.74 27.22 1.08
N ASN A 395 -11.39 26.74 0.02
CA ASN A 395 -12.40 25.68 0.10
C ASN A 395 -11.76 24.28 0.12
N PRO A 396 -12.39 23.31 0.81
CA PRO A 396 -12.03 21.91 0.67
C PRO A 396 -12.26 21.44 -0.77
N THR A 397 -11.30 20.69 -1.31
CA THR A 397 -11.33 20.17 -2.68
C THR A 397 -10.61 18.83 -2.76
N TYR A 398 -10.53 18.22 -3.94
CA TYR A 398 -9.77 17.00 -4.18
C TYR A 398 -8.80 17.23 -5.34
N THR A 399 -7.58 16.70 -5.23
CA THR A 399 -6.61 16.80 -6.32
C THR A 399 -5.67 15.62 -6.38
N THR A 400 -5.07 15.42 -7.55
CA THR A 400 -4.03 14.41 -7.75
C THR A 400 -2.66 14.98 -7.44
N TYR A 401 -1.89 14.37 -6.56
CA TYR A 401 -0.46 14.68 -6.36
C TYR A 401 0.42 13.51 -6.82
N MET A 402 1.71 13.77 -6.94
CA MET A 402 2.72 12.73 -7.19
C MET A 402 3.89 12.92 -6.25
N GLY A 403 4.49 11.82 -5.81
CA GLY A 403 5.66 11.86 -4.96
C GLY A 403 5.82 10.60 -4.12
N THR A 404 7.03 10.37 -3.63
CA THR A 404 7.25 9.45 -2.49
C THR A 404 6.45 9.88 -1.26
N SER A 405 6.13 11.18 -1.17
CA SER A 405 5.21 11.75 -0.20
C SER A 405 3.76 11.23 -0.30
N MET A 406 3.36 10.71 -1.46
CA MET A 406 2.07 10.04 -1.64
C MET A 406 2.21 8.53 -1.48
N ALA A 407 3.39 7.94 -1.73
CA ALA A 407 3.63 6.52 -1.46
C ALA A 407 3.74 6.18 0.04
N ALA A 408 4.41 7.02 0.83
CA ALA A 408 4.51 6.84 2.29
C ALA A 408 3.14 6.70 3.01
N PRO A 409 2.14 7.57 2.78
CA PRO A 409 0.84 7.42 3.42
C PRO A 409 0.08 6.17 3.00
N HIS A 410 0.38 5.59 1.83
CA HIS A 410 -0.17 4.28 1.48
C HIS A 410 0.29 3.19 2.45
N VAL A 411 1.59 3.16 2.73
CA VAL A 411 2.17 2.22 3.69
C VAL A 411 1.72 2.54 5.11
N ALA A 412 1.64 3.81 5.51
CA ALA A 412 1.13 4.19 6.83
C ALA A 412 -0.34 3.75 7.04
N GLY A 413 -1.19 3.91 6.03
CA GLY A 413 -2.56 3.39 6.03
C GLY A 413 -2.59 1.87 6.16
N LEU A 414 -1.75 1.14 5.41
CA LEU A 414 -1.64 -0.31 5.52
C LEU A 414 -1.20 -0.75 6.93
N VAL A 415 -0.21 -0.09 7.52
CA VAL A 415 0.22 -0.38 8.90
C VAL A 415 -0.92 -0.12 9.89
N ALA A 416 -1.74 0.91 9.68
CA ALA A 416 -2.93 1.15 10.50
C ALA A 416 -3.97 0.02 10.36
N LEU A 417 -4.17 -0.54 9.16
CA LEU A 417 -5.01 -1.72 8.96
C LEU A 417 -4.46 -2.93 9.74
N MET A 418 -3.15 -3.20 9.64
CA MET A 418 -2.47 -4.27 10.39
C MET A 418 -2.66 -4.11 11.91
N LEU A 419 -2.47 -2.89 12.43
CA LEU A 419 -2.61 -2.61 13.86
C LEU A 419 -4.06 -2.66 14.35
N SER A 420 -5.05 -2.39 13.48
CA SER A 420 -6.45 -2.57 13.84
C SER A 420 -6.84 -4.05 14.01
N ARG A 421 -6.13 -4.97 13.34
CA ARG A 421 -6.26 -6.42 13.53
C ARG A 421 -5.50 -6.90 14.74
N ASN A 422 -4.26 -6.45 14.86
CA ASN A 422 -3.35 -6.87 15.90
C ASN A 422 -2.61 -5.65 16.48
N PRO A 423 -3.18 -5.01 17.53
CA PRO A 423 -2.59 -3.84 18.15
C PRO A 423 -1.24 -4.08 18.85
N SER A 424 -0.83 -5.35 18.99
CA SER A 424 0.40 -5.74 19.66
C SER A 424 1.62 -5.85 18.75
N LEU A 425 1.44 -5.69 17.42
CA LEU A 425 2.53 -5.76 16.47
C LEU A 425 3.63 -4.76 16.81
N THR A 426 4.85 -5.26 16.88
CA THR A 426 6.05 -4.43 17.01
C THR A 426 6.46 -3.85 15.66
N PRO A 427 7.21 -2.74 15.62
CA PRO A 427 7.70 -2.16 14.35
C PRO A 427 8.48 -3.17 13.49
N THR A 428 9.26 -4.06 14.11
CA THR A 428 9.98 -5.13 13.39
C THR A 428 9.03 -6.16 12.78
N GLN A 429 7.98 -6.57 13.48
CA GLN A 429 6.97 -7.47 12.93
C GLN A 429 6.17 -6.82 11.80
N VAL A 430 5.85 -5.52 11.94
CA VAL A 430 5.21 -4.74 10.88
C VAL A 430 6.07 -4.73 9.62
N LEU A 431 7.35 -4.35 9.73
CA LEU A 431 8.26 -4.32 8.59
C LEU A 431 8.42 -5.71 7.96
N ALA A 432 8.60 -6.76 8.77
CA ALA A 432 8.73 -8.11 8.27
C ALA A 432 7.49 -8.57 7.49
N ALA A 433 6.28 -8.26 7.96
CA ALA A 433 5.05 -8.59 7.25
C ALA A 433 4.91 -7.80 5.94
N LEU A 434 5.21 -6.50 5.95
CA LEU A 434 5.22 -5.66 4.73
C LEU A 434 6.15 -6.23 3.66
N GLN A 435 7.34 -6.70 4.05
CA GLN A 435 8.32 -7.26 3.12
C GLN A 435 7.97 -8.67 2.65
N ALA A 436 7.51 -9.53 3.56
CA ALA A 436 7.20 -10.93 3.23
C ALA A 436 5.99 -11.06 2.31
N HIS A 437 5.07 -10.08 2.33
CA HIS A 437 3.85 -10.07 1.55
C HIS A 437 3.83 -9.00 0.45
N ALA A 438 4.95 -8.33 0.21
CA ALA A 438 5.11 -7.49 -0.97
C ALA A 438 5.09 -8.35 -2.23
N ARG A 439 4.41 -7.85 -3.27
CA ARG A 439 4.39 -8.46 -4.59
C ARG A 439 5.58 -7.97 -5.43
N PRO A 440 6.08 -8.78 -6.37
CA PRO A 440 7.13 -8.35 -7.29
C PRO A 440 6.75 -7.04 -7.99
N ILE A 441 7.73 -6.16 -8.22
CA ILE A 441 7.52 -4.94 -9.00
C ILE A 441 7.06 -5.33 -10.41
N PRO A 442 5.88 -4.90 -10.87
CA PRO A 442 5.35 -5.26 -12.19
C PRO A 442 6.20 -4.68 -13.33
N GLY A 443 6.66 -3.45 -13.16
CA GLY A 443 7.47 -2.71 -14.12
C GLY A 443 8.96 -2.71 -13.77
N THR A 444 9.64 -1.66 -14.21
CA THR A 444 11.08 -1.50 -13.98
C THR A 444 11.37 -0.77 -12.67
N CYS A 445 12.30 -1.28 -11.87
CA CYS A 445 12.86 -0.53 -10.75
C CYS A 445 14.39 -0.51 -10.80
N SER A 446 14.92 0.31 -11.70
CA SER A 446 16.35 0.56 -11.81
C SER A 446 16.87 1.22 -10.52
N GLY A 447 17.82 0.57 -9.85
CA GLY A 447 18.45 1.04 -8.62
C GLY A 447 17.91 0.43 -7.33
N GLY A 448 16.76 -0.25 -7.36
CA GLY A 448 16.19 -1.03 -6.23
C GLY A 448 15.01 -0.35 -5.50
N CYS A 449 13.95 -1.13 -5.25
CA CYS A 449 12.68 -0.70 -4.64
C CYS A 449 12.32 -1.51 -3.38
N GLY A 450 13.34 -1.98 -2.64
CA GLY A 450 13.13 -2.84 -1.49
C GLY A 450 12.50 -4.19 -1.86
N ALA A 451 11.64 -4.71 -0.99
CA ALA A 451 11.03 -6.03 -1.14
C ALA A 451 10.00 -6.12 -2.28
N GLY A 452 9.47 -5.00 -2.76
CA GLY A 452 8.46 -4.96 -3.82
C GLY A 452 7.34 -3.98 -3.54
N LEU A 453 6.26 -4.08 -4.32
CA LEU A 453 5.05 -3.31 -4.15
C LEU A 453 4.25 -3.91 -2.99
N VAL A 454 3.87 -3.10 -2.00
CA VAL A 454 3.03 -3.58 -0.90
C VAL A 454 1.69 -4.12 -1.40
N ASP A 455 1.24 -5.22 -0.81
CA ASP A 455 -0.06 -5.84 -1.06
C ASP A 455 -0.88 -5.79 0.24
N ALA A 456 -1.91 -4.95 0.26
CA ALA A 456 -2.70 -4.70 1.45
C ALA A 456 -3.45 -5.94 1.92
N ALA A 457 -4.13 -6.63 0.99
CA ALA A 457 -4.93 -7.81 1.30
C ALA A 457 -4.03 -8.94 1.86
N ALA A 458 -2.92 -9.25 1.17
CA ALA A 458 -2.00 -10.29 1.60
C ALA A 458 -1.34 -9.96 2.94
N THR A 459 -0.95 -8.71 3.15
CA THR A 459 -0.29 -8.28 4.40
C THR A 459 -1.25 -8.32 5.60
N VAL A 460 -2.48 -7.81 5.44
CA VAL A 460 -3.47 -7.78 6.53
C VAL A 460 -3.98 -9.19 6.87
N ALA A 461 -4.08 -10.08 5.89
CA ALA A 461 -4.46 -11.48 6.12
C ALA A 461 -3.43 -12.26 6.96
N ALA A 462 -2.17 -11.83 6.95
CA ALA A 462 -1.07 -12.52 7.61
C ALA A 462 -0.85 -12.14 9.09
N VAL A 463 -1.57 -11.15 9.63
CA VAL A 463 -1.29 -10.57 10.97
C VAL A 463 -2.40 -10.64 12.00
#